data_AF-A0A2M8P9R4-F1
#
_entry.id   AF-A0A2M8P9R4-F1
#
_cell.length_a   1.000
_cell.length_b   1.000
_cell.length_c   1.000
_cell.angle_alpha   90.00
_cell.angle_beta   90.00
_cell.angle_gamma   90.00
#
_symmetry.space_group_name_H-M   'P 1'
#
loop_
_entity.id
_entity.type
_entity.pdbx_description
1 polymer ?
#
loop_
_entity_poly.entity_id
_entity_poly.type
_entity_poly.pdbx_seq_one_letter_code
_entity_poly.pdbx_strand_id
1 'polypeptide(L)'
;MCFHEHPYRHFEPEGLREAPYRADSLAEAVPYEPEGVYTITRTFNRDHVLMLDEHLDRLEESARLEDIPIQLDRAALRTALRTLIDQSGYAESRFRITVP
;
A
#
# COMPACT_ATOMS: atom_id res chain seq x y z
N MET A 1 -5.52 13.31 25.71
CA MET A 1 -4.71 12.70 24.63
C MET A 1 -5.51 12.87 23.36
N CYS A 2 -5.06 13.73 22.45
CA CYS A 2 -5.76 13.96 21.18
C CYS A 2 -5.37 12.84 20.22
N PHE A 3 -6.32 11.94 19.93
CA PHE A 3 -6.23 11.04 18.78
C PHE A 3 -6.25 11.92 17.53
N HIS A 4 -5.15 11.98 16.79
CA HIS A 4 -5.21 12.54 15.46
C HIS A 4 -5.96 11.53 14.59
N GLU A 5 -7.16 11.90 14.15
CA GLU A 5 -7.88 11.19 13.09
C GLU A 5 -6.96 11.17 11.85
N HIS A 6 -6.48 9.99 11.46
CA HIS A 6 -5.59 9.83 10.33
C HIS A 6 -6.37 9.18 9.18
N PRO A 7 -6.79 9.94 8.16
CA PRO A 7 -7.62 9.38 7.10
C PRO A 7 -6.84 8.32 6.32
N TYR A 8 -7.40 7.12 6.26
CA TYR A 8 -6.94 6.06 5.36
C TYR A 8 -7.08 6.55 3.91
N ARG A 9 -6.12 6.21 3.05
CA ARG A 9 -6.10 6.72 1.67
C ARG A 9 -5.81 5.60 0.67
N HIS A 10 -6.40 5.70 -0.51
CA HIS A 10 -6.25 4.76 -1.62
C HIS A 10 -5.55 5.43 -2.79
N PHE A 11 -4.79 4.66 -3.56
CA PHE A 11 -4.20 5.13 -4.81
C PHE A 11 -4.87 4.44 -5.99
N GLU A 12 -5.44 5.25 -6.87
CA GLU A 12 -6.01 4.85 -8.15
C GLU A 12 -5.20 5.47 -9.29
N PRO A 13 -5.40 5.06 -10.57
CA PRO A 13 -4.69 5.65 -11.70
C PRO A 13 -4.79 7.18 -11.77
N GLU A 14 -5.85 7.78 -11.24
CA GLU A 14 -6.04 9.24 -11.20
C GLU A 14 -5.39 9.92 -9.99
N GLY A 15 -4.78 9.16 -9.07
CA GLY A 15 -4.03 9.66 -7.92
C GLY A 15 -4.55 9.20 -6.56
N LEU A 16 -4.09 9.90 -5.52
CA LEU A 16 -4.44 9.63 -4.13
C LEU A 16 -5.85 10.13 -3.81
N ARG A 17 -6.70 9.25 -3.29
CA ARG A 17 -8.05 9.57 -2.82
C ARG A 17 -8.20 9.20 -1.35
N GLU A 18 -9.06 9.94 -0.65
CA GLU A 18 -9.50 9.53 0.69
C GLU A 18 -10.31 8.24 0.57
N ALA A 19 -10.08 7.29 1.46
CA ALA A 19 -10.85 6.07 1.48
C ALA A 19 -12.32 6.39 1.82
N PRO A 20 -13.30 5.69 1.22
CA PRO A 20 -14.72 5.90 1.48
C PRO A 20 -15.17 5.39 2.87
N TYR A 21 -14.22 4.95 3.71
CA TYR A 21 -14.42 4.47 5.06
C TYR A 21 -13.40 5.09 6.02
N ARG A 22 -13.73 5.07 7.30
CA ARG A 22 -12.80 5.41 8.38
C ARG A 22 -12.22 4.12 8.97
N ALA A 23 -10.90 4.11 9.14
CA ALA A 23 -10.16 3.08 9.85
C ALA A 23 -8.98 3.75 10.54
N ASP A 24 -8.80 3.50 11.82
CA ASP A 24 -7.70 4.06 12.60
C ASP A 24 -6.44 3.17 12.53
N SER A 25 -6.54 2.02 11.87
CA SER A 25 -5.43 1.10 11.62
C SER A 25 -5.62 0.29 10.34
N LEU A 26 -4.51 -0.26 9.83
CA LEU A 26 -4.56 -1.23 8.73
C LEU A 26 -5.41 -2.47 9.05
N ALA A 27 -5.48 -2.86 10.33
CA ALA A 27 -6.30 -4.00 10.76
C ALA A 27 -7.79 -3.71 10.64
N GLU A 28 -8.20 -2.49 10.99
CA GLU A 28 -9.59 -2.02 10.83
C GLU A 28 -9.97 -1.78 9.37
N ALA A 29 -8.99 -1.49 8.51
CA ALA A 29 -9.23 -1.33 7.07
C ALA A 29 -9.50 -2.66 6.35
N VAL A 30 -9.04 -3.80 6.89
CA VAL A 30 -9.12 -5.12 6.22
C VAL A 30 -10.51 -5.47 5.68
N PRO A 31 -11.62 -5.27 6.40
CA PRO A 31 -12.96 -5.63 5.90
C PRO A 31 -13.42 -4.83 4.67
N TYR A 32 -12.75 -3.71 4.36
CA TYR A 32 -13.06 -2.83 3.24
C TYR A 32 -12.09 -2.98 2.07
N GLU A 33 -10.99 -3.70 2.27
CA GLU A 33 -10.02 -3.98 1.21
C GLU A 33 -10.60 -5.04 0.27
N PRO A 34 -10.29 -4.97 -1.04
CA PRO A 34 -10.72 -6.01 -1.96
C PRO A 34 -10.10 -7.37 -1.56
N GLU A 35 -10.83 -8.44 -1.86
CA GLU A 35 -10.29 -9.79 -1.82
C GLU A 35 -9.14 -9.91 -2.83
N GLY A 36 -8.22 -10.85 -2.61
CA GLY A 36 -7.04 -11.06 -3.44
C GLY A 36 -5.77 -11.18 -2.61
N VAL A 37 -4.62 -11.03 -3.27
CA VAL A 37 -3.31 -11.16 -2.63
C VAL A 37 -2.77 -9.79 -2.23
N TYR A 38 -1.98 -9.73 -1.15
CA TYR A 38 -1.46 -8.47 -0.66
C TYR A 38 -0.07 -8.61 -0.04
N THR A 39 0.63 -7.47 0.03
CA THR A 39 1.84 -7.34 0.84
C THR A 39 1.75 -6.07 1.68
N ILE A 40 2.26 -6.14 2.91
CA ILE A 40 2.33 -5.01 3.83
C ILE A 40 3.79 -4.75 4.14
N THR A 41 4.22 -3.51 3.98
CA THR A 41 5.59 -3.09 4.30
C THR A 41 5.57 -1.77 5.09
N ARG A 42 6.72 -1.43 5.67
CA ARG A 42 6.91 -0.19 6.43
C ARG A 42 8.12 0.53 5.88
N THR A 43 8.01 1.86 5.77
CA THR A 43 9.14 2.70 5.44
C THR A 43 9.99 3.00 6.68
N PHE A 44 11.27 3.20 6.46
CA PHE A 44 12.23 3.81 7.38
C PHE A 44 12.94 4.93 6.62
N ASN A 45 13.57 5.86 7.34
CA ASN A 45 14.24 7.00 6.71
C ASN A 45 13.38 7.66 5.61
N ARG A 46 12.12 7.97 5.93
CA ARG A 46 11.10 8.51 5.01
C ARG A 46 10.52 7.51 4.03
N ASP A 47 11.25 7.16 2.97
CA ASP A 47 10.73 6.41 1.81
C ASP A 47 11.50 5.11 1.51
N HIS A 48 12.44 4.71 2.38
CA HIS A 48 13.16 3.46 2.21
C HIS A 48 12.33 2.30 2.73
N VAL A 49 12.28 1.20 1.98
CA VAL A 49 11.61 -0.04 2.39
C VAL A 49 12.62 -1.17 2.32
N LEU A 50 12.70 -1.94 3.39
CA LEU A 50 13.60 -3.09 3.45
C LEU A 50 13.10 -4.15 2.47
N MET A 51 13.98 -4.63 1.58
CA MET A 51 13.70 -5.75 0.69
C MET A 51 12.40 -5.57 -0.13
N LEU A 52 12.16 -4.35 -0.64
CA LEU A 52 10.94 -4.06 -1.39
C LEU A 52 10.80 -4.95 -2.63
N ASP A 53 11.89 -5.23 -3.34
CA ASP A 53 11.83 -6.10 -4.52
C ASP A 53 11.37 -7.51 -4.14
N GLU A 54 11.90 -8.10 -3.07
CA GLU A 54 11.49 -9.42 -2.59
C GLU A 54 10.02 -9.44 -2.12
N HIS A 55 9.54 -8.35 -1.53
CA HIS A 55 8.12 -8.20 -1.20
C HIS A 55 7.22 -8.18 -2.43
N LEU A 56 7.68 -7.57 -3.53
CA LEU A 56 6.94 -7.50 -4.79
C LEU A 56 7.02 -8.79 -5.60
N ASP A 57 8.17 -9.48 -5.59
CA ASP A 57 8.33 -10.81 -6.18
C ASP A 57 7.36 -11.80 -5.52
N ARG A 58 7.27 -11.78 -4.19
CA ARG A 58 6.33 -12.62 -3.45
C ARG A 58 4.87 -12.28 -3.76
N LEU A 59 4.55 -11.00 -4.00
CA LEU A 59 3.21 -10.57 -4.35
C LEU A 59 2.79 -11.13 -5.72
N GLU A 60 3.66 -11.04 -6.72
CA GLU A 60 3.42 -11.65 -8.04
C GLU A 60 3.35 -13.17 -7.99
N GLU A 61 4.23 -13.81 -7.19
CA GLU A 61 4.17 -15.25 -6.96
C GLU A 61 2.82 -15.67 -6.37
N SER A 62 2.35 -14.93 -5.35
CA SER A 62 1.06 -15.20 -4.72
C SER A 62 -0.09 -14.99 -5.71
N ALA A 63 -0.05 -13.90 -6.50
CA ALA A 63 -1.04 -13.63 -7.53
C ALA A 63 -1.09 -14.77 -8.56
N ARG A 64 0.07 -15.26 -9.00
CA ARG A 64 0.17 -16.40 -9.93
C ARG A 64 -0.42 -17.68 -9.36
N LEU A 65 -0.22 -17.95 -8.06
CA LEU A 65 -0.78 -19.13 -7.38
C LEU A 65 -2.31 -19.07 -7.27
N GLU A 66 -2.88 -17.86 -7.26
CA GLU A 66 -4.34 -17.61 -7.28
C GLU A 66 -4.88 -17.38 -8.71
N ASP A 67 -4.13 -17.78 -9.74
CA ASP A 67 -4.49 -17.63 -11.16
C ASP A 67 -4.76 -16.16 -11.61
N ILE A 68 -4.14 -15.18 -10.94
CA ILE A 68 -4.20 -13.75 -11.28
C ILE A 68 -2.94 -13.36 -12.09
N PRO A 69 -3.02 -13.21 -13.43
CA PRO A 69 -1.86 -12.95 -14.25
C PRO A 69 -1.43 -11.48 -14.18
N ILE A 70 -0.48 -11.16 -13.30
CA ILE A 70 0.11 -9.83 -13.19
C ILE A 70 1.61 -9.83 -13.46
N GLN A 71 2.07 -8.71 -14.02
CA GLN A 71 3.47 -8.31 -14.02
C GLN A 71 3.52 -6.84 -13.64
N LEU A 72 4.06 -6.54 -12.48
CA LEU A 72 4.11 -5.20 -11.91
C LEU A 72 5.20 -4.38 -12.61
N ASP A 73 4.84 -3.19 -13.09
CA ASP A 73 5.82 -2.17 -13.44
C ASP A 73 6.46 -1.63 -12.16
N ARG A 74 7.64 -2.16 -11.84
CA ARG A 74 8.40 -1.80 -10.63
C ARG A 74 8.73 -0.31 -10.58
N ALA A 75 9.02 0.32 -11.73
CA ALA A 75 9.40 1.73 -11.78
C ALA A 75 8.19 2.64 -11.55
N ALA A 76 7.07 2.35 -12.21
CA ALA A 76 5.82 3.06 -12.01
C ALA A 76 5.32 2.93 -10.56
N LEU A 77 5.34 1.71 -10.01
CA LEU A 77 4.92 1.45 -8.63
C LEU A 77 5.77 2.20 -7.62
N ARG A 78 7.10 2.22 -7.76
CA ARG A 78 7.99 2.98 -6.87
C ARG A 78 7.72 4.48 -6.96
N THR A 79 7.42 5.00 -8.15
CA THR A 79 7.09 6.42 -8.34
C THR A 79 5.77 6.77 -7.66
N ALA A 80 4.75 5.92 -7.80
CA ALA A 80 3.47 6.08 -7.11
C ALA A 80 3.65 6.02 -5.59
N LEU A 81 4.34 5.01 -5.05
CA LEU A 81 4.57 4.86 -3.61
C LEU A 81 5.30 6.07 -3.01
N ARG A 82 6.34 6.60 -3.67
CA ARG A 82 7.02 7.82 -3.20
C ARG A 82 6.08 9.01 -3.16
N THR A 83 5.28 9.19 -4.21
CA THR A 83 4.27 10.24 -4.27
C THR A 83 3.29 10.14 -3.10
N LEU A 84 2.83 8.92 -2.78
CA LEU A 84 1.95 8.66 -1.64
C LEU A 84 2.60 8.98 -0.30
N ILE A 85 3.82 8.51 -0.09
CA ILE A 85 4.57 8.72 1.14
C ILE A 85 4.80 10.22 1.35
N ASP A 86 5.18 10.95 0.30
CA ASP A 86 5.38 12.41 0.38
C ASP A 86 4.08 13.17 0.67
N GLN A 87 2.97 12.80 0.00
CA GLN A 87 1.66 13.41 0.24
C GLN A 87 1.05 13.06 1.60
N SER A 88 1.50 11.98 2.23
CA SER A 88 1.04 11.56 3.54
C SER A 88 1.50 12.51 4.66
N GLY A 89 2.66 13.15 4.48
CA GLY A 89 3.26 14.04 5.48
C GLY A 89 3.87 13.31 6.69
N TYR A 90 3.91 11.97 6.70
CA TYR A 90 4.50 11.20 7.79
C TYR A 90 6.01 10.97 7.60
N ALA A 91 6.75 10.95 8.70
CA ALA A 91 8.19 10.64 8.69
C ALA A 91 8.47 9.16 8.34
N GLU A 92 7.54 8.27 8.66
CA GLU A 92 7.54 6.87 8.28
C GLU A 92 6.09 6.44 8.03
N SER A 93 5.89 5.53 7.08
CA SER A 93 4.57 5.05 6.67
C SER A 93 4.52 3.53 6.69
N ARG A 94 3.39 2.97 7.10
CA ARG A 94 3.07 1.55 6.89
C ARG A 94 2.00 1.50 5.81
N PHE A 95 2.25 0.75 4.74
CA PHE A 95 1.33 0.68 3.60
C PHE A 95 1.06 -0.76 3.18
N ARG A 96 -0.08 -0.95 2.53
CA ARG A 96 -0.55 -2.20 1.93
C ARG A 96 -0.64 -2.02 0.41
N ILE A 97 -0.20 -3.02 -0.34
CA ILE A 97 -0.47 -3.15 -1.77
C ILE A 97 -1.34 -4.38 -1.93
N THR A 98 -2.49 -4.23 -2.56
CA THR A 98 -3.45 -5.32 -2.83
C THR A 98 -3.58 -5.51 -4.34
N VAL A 99 -3.61 -6.77 -4.77
CA VAL A 99 -3.92 -7.18 -6.14
C VAL A 99 -5.22 -7.98 -6.06
N PRO A 100 -6.35 -7.43 -6.56
CA PRO A 100 -7.63 -8.11 -6.58
C PRO A 100 -7.74 -9.17 -7.69
#